data_AF-A0A941VX29-F1
#
_entry.id   AF-A0A941VX29-F1
#
_cell.length_a   1.000
_cell.length_b   1.000
_cell.length_c   1.000
_cell.angle_alpha   90.00
_cell.angle_beta   90.00
_cell.angle_gamma   90.00
#
_symmetry.space_group_name_H-M   'P 1'
#
loop_
_entity.id
_entity.type
_entity.pdbx_description
1 polymer ?
#
loop_
_entity_poly.entity_id
_entity_poly.type
_entity_poly.pdbx_seq_one_letter_code
_entity_poly.pdbx_strand_id
1 'polypeptide(L)'
;MKQAAVQQLMNPHSHLYVALSGHGFGHLAQVAPVLNEWRRRWPQARLTLQSLLPEPVLRTRIAGQFAIVFGAADFGMLMVDALEAKVGESLAAYRTFHAEWEARLAWQENLLREAAPDLVLADIPYLALAAAARLDIPALALCSLNWADILAGYCPDEPDLQGLRAPMLAAYQSAVAFLQPAPSMPMPELQNTRPIGPIAALGRDRRSEINRQLGLRGDETLVLMGLGGVAMRPPLELWPELPGVRWLTPPDWIVTRPDMVNWAELG
;
A
#
# COMPACT_ATOMS: atom_id res chain seq x y z
N MET A 1 -9.56 26.08 6.88
CA MET A 1 -10.78 25.79 6.09
C MET A 1 -10.81 24.37 5.52
N LYS A 2 -9.75 23.82 4.88
CA LYS A 2 -9.78 22.46 4.27
C LYS A 2 -10.08 21.29 5.24
N GLN A 3 -9.75 21.40 6.54
CA GLN A 3 -9.89 20.29 7.51
C GLN A 3 -11.34 20.07 8.01
N ALA A 4 -12.12 21.14 8.12
CA ALA A 4 -13.56 21.04 8.41
C ALA A 4 -14.34 20.40 7.25
N ALA A 5 -13.82 20.50 6.02
CA ALA A 5 -14.43 19.90 4.84
C ALA A 5 -14.46 18.36 4.93
N VAL A 6 -13.37 17.68 5.31
CA VAL A 6 -13.32 16.19 5.27
C VAL A 6 -14.24 15.52 6.29
N GLN A 7 -14.40 16.08 7.49
CA GLN A 7 -15.39 15.56 8.45
C GLN A 7 -16.84 15.85 8.02
N GLN A 8 -17.06 16.89 7.23
CA GLN A 8 -18.37 17.20 6.63
C GLN A 8 -18.64 16.44 5.32
N LEU A 9 -17.63 15.82 4.71
CA LEU A 9 -17.74 15.13 3.41
C LEU A 9 -18.29 13.70 3.50
N MET A 10 -18.24 13.08 4.67
CA MET A 10 -18.65 11.68 4.84
C MET A 10 -20.03 11.57 5.50
N ASN A 11 -20.97 11.03 4.74
CA ASN A 11 -22.30 10.63 5.19
C ASN A 11 -22.57 9.16 4.79
N PRO A 12 -23.67 8.54 5.22
CA PRO A 12 -23.96 7.14 4.93
C PRO A 12 -24.03 6.78 3.43
N HIS A 13 -24.25 7.76 2.54
CA HIS A 13 -24.39 7.55 1.09
C HIS A 13 -23.15 7.99 0.30
N SER A 14 -22.08 8.43 0.96
CA SER A 14 -20.86 8.86 0.28
C SER A 14 -20.24 7.74 -0.55
N HIS A 15 -19.61 8.11 -1.65
CA HIS A 15 -18.82 7.24 -2.49
C HIS A 15 -17.33 7.56 -2.36
N LEU A 16 -16.57 6.59 -1.86
CA LEU A 16 -15.12 6.65 -1.79
C LEU A 16 -14.51 5.95 -3.01
N TYR A 17 -13.70 6.69 -3.75
CA TYR A 17 -12.81 6.14 -4.78
C TYR A 17 -11.41 5.99 -4.21
N VAL A 18 -10.85 4.79 -4.25
CA VAL A 18 -9.51 4.49 -3.76
C VAL A 18 -8.61 4.18 -4.94
N ALA A 19 -7.58 4.99 -5.15
CA ALA A 19 -6.47 4.66 -6.05
C ALA A 19 -5.37 3.98 -5.23
N LEU A 20 -5.22 2.67 -5.41
CA LEU A 20 -4.27 1.83 -4.68
C LEU A 20 -3.10 1.47 -5.60
N SER A 21 -1.89 1.91 -5.23
CA SER A 21 -0.69 1.55 -5.95
C SER A 21 -0.55 0.05 -6.09
N GLY A 22 -0.17 -0.38 -7.31
CA GLY A 22 0.16 -1.77 -7.60
C GLY A 22 1.59 -2.17 -7.17
N HIS A 23 2.36 -1.25 -6.58
CA HIS A 23 3.77 -1.43 -6.23
C HIS A 23 3.96 -2.35 -5.00
N GLY A 24 3.57 -3.62 -5.15
CA GLY A 24 3.69 -4.64 -4.12
C GLY A 24 2.54 -4.67 -3.10
N PHE A 25 2.46 -5.77 -2.35
CA PHE A 25 1.37 -6.00 -1.39
C PHE A 25 1.46 -5.15 -0.11
N GLY A 26 2.55 -4.41 0.10
CA GLY A 26 2.74 -3.52 1.24
C GLY A 26 1.70 -2.39 1.28
N HIS A 27 1.38 -1.83 0.10
CA HIS A 27 0.31 -0.83 -0.07
C HIS A 27 -1.05 -1.40 0.34
N LEU A 28 -1.41 -2.57 -0.20
CA LEU A 28 -2.65 -3.25 0.21
C LEU A 28 -2.70 -3.52 1.72
N ALA A 29 -1.59 -3.99 2.30
CA ALA A 29 -1.51 -4.24 3.74
C ALA A 29 -1.67 -2.97 4.58
N GLN A 30 -1.22 -1.83 4.07
CA GLN A 30 -1.36 -0.52 4.72
C GLN A 30 -2.77 0.05 4.57
N VAL A 31 -3.37 0.04 3.37
CA VAL A 31 -4.68 0.67 3.15
C VAL A 31 -5.85 -0.20 3.61
N ALA A 32 -5.75 -1.52 3.54
CA ALA A 32 -6.89 -2.41 3.82
C ALA A 32 -7.46 -2.26 5.24
N PRO A 33 -6.66 -2.16 6.33
CA PRO A 33 -7.19 -1.89 7.67
C PRO A 33 -7.96 -0.57 7.75
N VAL A 34 -7.51 0.46 7.03
CA VAL A 34 -8.22 1.75 6.95
C VAL A 34 -9.57 1.59 6.27
N LEU A 35 -9.62 0.90 5.12
CA LEU A 35 -10.87 0.68 4.39
C LEU A 35 -11.86 -0.20 5.17
N ASN A 36 -11.37 -1.19 5.90
CA ASN A 36 -12.20 -2.05 6.74
C ASN A 36 -12.82 -1.28 7.90
N GLU A 37 -12.04 -0.41 8.56
CA GLU A 37 -12.56 0.44 9.65
C GLU A 37 -13.48 1.55 9.11
N TRP A 38 -13.16 2.13 7.95
CA TRP A 38 -14.03 3.08 7.26
C TRP A 38 -15.39 2.44 6.95
N ARG A 39 -15.40 1.25 6.34
CA ARG A 39 -16.62 0.50 6.06
C ARG A 39 -17.44 0.21 7.31
N ARG A 40 -16.79 -0.15 8.42
CA ARG A 40 -17.47 -0.42 9.69
C ARG A 40 -18.24 0.80 10.19
N ARG A 41 -17.72 2.02 9.94
CA ARG A 41 -18.35 3.28 10.33
C ARG A 41 -19.41 3.75 9.33
N TRP A 42 -19.22 3.47 8.04
CA TRP A 42 -20.14 3.84 6.96
C TRP A 42 -20.54 2.61 6.12
N PRO A 43 -21.37 1.71 6.66
CA PRO A 43 -21.67 0.43 6.01
C PRO A 43 -22.50 0.57 4.71
N GLN A 44 -23.17 1.71 4.51
CA GLN A 44 -23.96 2.01 3.32
C GLN A 44 -23.17 2.78 2.25
N ALA A 45 -21.95 3.24 2.57
CA ALA A 45 -21.13 4.00 1.65
C ALA A 45 -20.62 3.11 0.51
N ARG A 46 -20.55 3.67 -0.69
CA ARG A 46 -20.03 2.96 -1.87
C ARG A 46 -18.51 3.00 -1.87
N LEU A 47 -17.88 1.90 -2.30
CA LEU A 47 -16.44 1.81 -2.46
C LEU A 47 -16.10 1.39 -3.89
N THR A 48 -15.26 2.18 -4.55
CA THR A 48 -14.58 1.81 -5.81
C THR A 48 -13.09 1.74 -5.55
N LEU A 49 -12.45 0.68 -6.02
CA LEU A 49 -11.01 0.45 -5.87
C LEU A 49 -10.35 0.34 -7.25
N GLN A 50 -9.45 1.26 -7.54
CA GLN A 50 -8.58 1.24 -8.70
C GLN A 50 -7.23 0.63 -8.33
N SER A 51 -6.84 -0.46 -8.99
CA SER A 51 -5.53 -1.09 -8.78
C SER A 51 -5.17 -2.05 -9.92
N LEU A 52 -3.88 -2.39 -10.01
CA LEU A 52 -3.39 -3.52 -10.80
C LEU A 52 -3.34 -4.84 -10.02
N LEU A 53 -3.56 -4.82 -8.70
CA LEU A 53 -3.55 -6.03 -7.88
C LEU A 53 -4.70 -6.98 -8.28
N PRO A 54 -4.47 -8.30 -8.33
CA PRO A 54 -5.52 -9.26 -8.66
C PRO A 54 -6.70 -9.17 -7.69
N GLU A 55 -7.92 -9.14 -8.22
CA GLU A 55 -9.15 -9.08 -7.44
C GLU A 55 -9.23 -10.13 -6.31
N PRO A 56 -8.88 -11.41 -6.51
CA PRO A 56 -8.87 -12.39 -5.42
C PRO A 56 -7.99 -11.96 -4.25
N VAL A 57 -6.82 -11.36 -4.52
CA VAL A 57 -5.91 -10.86 -3.48
C VAL A 57 -6.55 -9.71 -2.72
N LEU A 58 -7.16 -8.74 -3.44
CA LEU A 58 -7.86 -7.62 -2.82
C LEU A 58 -8.97 -8.10 -1.88
N ARG A 59 -9.75 -9.09 -2.30
CA ARG A 59 -10.87 -9.67 -1.52
C ARG A 59 -10.42 -10.43 -0.28
N THR A 60 -9.16 -10.88 -0.19
CA THR A 60 -8.64 -11.49 1.05
C THR A 60 -8.39 -10.47 2.17
N ARG A 61 -8.23 -9.18 1.83
CA ARG A 61 -7.86 -8.13 2.79
C ARG A 61 -8.95 -7.08 3.00
N ILE A 62 -9.77 -6.81 1.99
CA ILE A 62 -10.80 -5.76 2.02
C ILE A 62 -12.18 -6.41 2.19
N ALA A 63 -12.80 -6.20 3.35
CA ALA A 63 -14.04 -6.86 3.74
C ALA A 63 -15.27 -6.15 3.19
N GLY A 64 -16.17 -6.87 2.50
CA GLY A 64 -17.43 -6.34 1.94
C GLY A 64 -17.37 -6.03 0.44
N GLN A 65 -18.49 -5.62 -0.16
CA GLN A 65 -18.60 -5.38 -1.62
C GLN A 65 -17.91 -4.09 -2.08
N PHE A 66 -17.15 -4.14 -3.16
CA PHE A 66 -16.57 -2.96 -3.81
C PHE A 66 -16.52 -3.17 -5.32
N ALA A 67 -16.64 -2.08 -6.06
CA ALA A 67 -16.39 -2.08 -7.50
C ALA A 67 -14.88 -2.01 -7.75
N ILE A 68 -14.42 -2.64 -8.84
CA ILE A 68 -13.00 -2.65 -9.22
C ILE A 68 -12.84 -1.95 -10.55
N VAL A 69 -11.86 -1.05 -10.61
CA VAL A 69 -11.38 -0.43 -11.84
C VAL A 69 -9.96 -0.95 -12.06
N PHE A 70 -9.77 -1.82 -13.05
CA PHE A 70 -8.43 -2.32 -13.37
C PHE A 70 -7.61 -1.23 -14.04
N GLY A 71 -6.51 -0.82 -13.42
CA GLY A 71 -5.65 0.22 -13.95
C GLY A 71 -4.69 0.78 -12.89
N ALA A 72 -3.61 1.40 -13.36
CA ALA A 72 -2.58 1.99 -12.52
C ALA A 72 -2.58 3.51 -12.68
N ALA A 73 -2.70 4.22 -11.56
CA ALA A 73 -2.52 5.67 -11.50
C ALA A 73 -1.05 6.05 -11.16
N ASP A 74 -0.18 5.06 -10.99
CA ASP A 74 1.26 5.16 -10.79
C ASP A 74 1.93 3.83 -11.20
N PHE A 75 3.25 3.77 -11.10
CA PHE A 75 4.01 2.53 -11.27
C PHE A 75 5.11 2.34 -10.22
N GLY A 76 5.36 3.34 -9.37
CA GLY A 76 6.42 3.32 -8.35
C GLY A 76 7.82 3.23 -8.93
N MET A 77 8.58 2.19 -8.53
CA MET A 77 9.90 1.87 -9.08
C MET A 77 9.85 0.51 -9.77
N LEU A 78 10.52 0.36 -10.91
CA LEU A 78 10.72 -0.96 -11.49
C LEU A 78 11.73 -1.73 -10.63
N MET A 79 11.38 -2.95 -10.22
CA MET A 79 12.19 -3.74 -9.27
C MET A 79 12.84 -4.94 -9.97
N VAL A 80 14.03 -5.33 -9.50
CA VAL A 80 14.60 -6.65 -9.76
C VAL A 80 13.99 -7.64 -8.77
N ASP A 81 14.03 -7.30 -7.49
CA ASP A 81 13.46 -8.06 -6.36
C ASP A 81 13.03 -7.12 -5.22
N ALA A 82 12.81 -7.63 -4.00
CA ALA A 82 12.37 -6.81 -2.86
C ALA A 82 13.41 -5.78 -2.39
N LEU A 83 14.68 -5.94 -2.77
CA LEU A 83 15.82 -5.17 -2.25
C LEU A 83 16.44 -4.28 -3.34
N GLU A 84 16.39 -4.71 -4.59
CA GLU A 84 17.07 -4.02 -5.69
C GLU A 84 16.10 -3.40 -6.71
N ALA A 85 16.25 -2.08 -6.93
CA ALA A 85 15.50 -1.33 -7.93
C ALA A 85 16.28 -1.22 -9.25
N LYS A 86 15.56 -1.31 -10.37
CA LYS A 86 16.05 -1.01 -11.72
C LYS A 86 16.04 0.50 -11.95
N VAL A 87 17.03 1.19 -11.38
CA VAL A 87 17.04 2.66 -11.29
C VAL A 87 16.95 3.33 -12.66
N GLY A 88 17.78 2.90 -13.62
CA GLY A 88 17.82 3.47 -14.97
C GLY A 88 16.50 3.28 -15.72
N GLU A 89 15.92 2.07 -15.67
CA GLU A 89 14.64 1.77 -16.29
C GLU A 89 13.48 2.50 -15.60
N SER A 90 13.55 2.67 -14.27
CA SER A 90 12.56 3.44 -13.51
C SER A 90 12.57 4.90 -13.93
N LEU A 91 13.75 5.51 -14.04
CA LEU A 91 13.90 6.88 -14.50
C LEU A 91 13.39 7.06 -15.94
N ALA A 92 13.71 6.14 -16.84
CA ALA A 92 13.16 6.14 -18.20
C ALA A 92 11.62 6.03 -18.18
N ALA A 93 11.06 5.17 -17.32
CA ALA A 93 9.62 5.05 -17.14
C ALA A 93 8.99 6.35 -16.62
N TYR A 94 9.62 7.05 -15.67
CA TYR A 94 9.15 8.38 -15.22
C TYR A 94 9.16 9.39 -16.37
N ARG A 95 10.22 9.42 -17.17
CA ARG A 95 10.32 10.30 -18.35
C ARG A 95 9.18 10.03 -19.34
N THR A 96 8.90 8.77 -19.68
CA THR A 96 7.77 8.40 -20.53
C THR A 96 6.43 8.78 -19.90
N PHE A 97 6.25 8.48 -18.61
CA PHE A 97 5.01 8.78 -17.89
C PHE A 97 4.70 10.28 -17.90
N HIS A 98 5.71 11.12 -17.68
CA HIS A 98 5.55 12.58 -17.69
C HIS A 98 5.50 13.17 -19.10
N ALA A 99 6.12 12.56 -20.10
CA ALA A 99 5.93 12.95 -21.51
C ALA A 99 4.48 12.74 -21.98
N GLU A 100 3.78 11.76 -21.40
CA GLU A 100 2.38 11.43 -21.67
C GLU A 100 1.40 11.99 -20.62
N TRP A 101 1.84 12.94 -19.79
CA TRP A 101 1.12 13.40 -18.60
C TRP A 101 -0.34 13.79 -18.88
N GLU A 102 -0.60 14.67 -19.85
CA GLU A 102 -1.96 15.14 -20.15
C GLU A 102 -2.89 14.02 -20.62
N ALA A 103 -2.38 13.06 -21.41
CA ALA A 103 -3.18 11.92 -21.88
C ALA A 103 -3.54 10.99 -20.71
N ARG A 104 -2.58 10.73 -19.82
CA ARG A 104 -2.80 9.93 -18.59
C ARG A 104 -3.75 10.63 -17.64
N LEU A 105 -3.65 11.95 -17.53
CA LEU A 105 -4.52 12.76 -16.69
C LEU A 105 -5.95 12.75 -17.21
N ALA A 106 -6.15 12.93 -18.52
CA ALA A 106 -7.46 12.82 -19.15
C ALA A 106 -8.09 11.43 -18.97
N TRP A 107 -7.29 10.35 -19.08
CA TRP A 107 -7.75 8.99 -18.78
C TRP A 107 -8.22 8.86 -17.33
N GLN A 108 -7.43 9.35 -16.36
CA GLN A 108 -7.78 9.28 -14.94
C GLN A 108 -9.00 10.15 -14.61
N GLU A 109 -9.13 11.33 -15.23
CA GLU A 109 -10.31 12.19 -15.11
C GLU A 109 -11.58 11.48 -15.59
N ASN A 110 -11.52 10.76 -16.72
CA ASN A 110 -12.66 10.00 -17.23
C ASN A 110 -13.09 8.92 -16.22
N LEU A 111 -12.14 8.18 -15.64
CA LEU A 111 -12.45 7.19 -14.61
C LEU A 111 -13.13 7.82 -13.38
N LEU A 112 -12.67 8.99 -12.94
CA LEU A 112 -13.28 9.69 -11.81
C LEU A 112 -14.66 10.26 -12.16
N ARG A 113 -14.86 10.79 -13.38
CA ARG A 113 -16.18 11.28 -13.85
C ARG A 113 -17.20 10.14 -13.94
N GLU A 114 -16.81 9.00 -14.50
CA GLU A 114 -17.67 7.81 -14.59
C GLU A 114 -18.02 7.26 -13.20
N ALA A 115 -17.06 7.25 -12.29
CA ALA A 115 -17.27 6.77 -10.93
C ALA A 115 -18.12 7.75 -10.09
N ALA A 116 -18.02 9.05 -10.36
CA ALA A 116 -18.63 10.16 -9.64
C ALA A 116 -18.47 10.07 -8.10
N PRO A 117 -17.23 10.03 -7.58
CA PRO A 117 -17.00 9.92 -6.15
C PRO A 117 -17.15 11.25 -5.41
N ASP A 118 -17.54 11.16 -4.14
CA ASP A 118 -17.55 12.30 -3.22
C ASP A 118 -16.16 12.58 -2.64
N LEU A 119 -15.28 11.57 -2.60
CA LEU A 119 -13.94 11.65 -2.03
C LEU A 119 -13.00 10.67 -2.76
N VAL A 120 -11.77 11.11 -3.00
CA VAL A 120 -10.67 10.27 -3.46
C VAL A 120 -9.70 9.99 -2.31
N LEU A 121 -9.30 8.73 -2.14
CA LEU A 121 -8.16 8.33 -1.31
C LEU A 121 -7.08 7.72 -2.22
N ALA A 122 -5.94 8.39 -2.34
CA ALA A 122 -4.79 7.83 -3.02
C ALA A 122 -3.86 7.16 -1.99
N ASP A 123 -3.77 5.82 -2.02
CA ASP A 123 -2.67 5.09 -1.39
C ASP A 123 -1.46 5.17 -2.32
N ILE A 124 -0.93 6.40 -2.36
CA ILE A 124 0.19 7.00 -3.12
C ILE A 124 0.01 7.52 -4.55
N PRO A 125 -0.81 6.97 -5.48
CA PRO A 125 -0.81 7.43 -6.86
C PRO A 125 -1.10 8.93 -7.05
N TYR A 126 -0.10 9.67 -7.50
CA TYR A 126 -0.17 11.13 -7.67
C TYR A 126 -1.03 11.54 -8.87
N LEU A 127 -1.17 10.69 -9.90
CA LEU A 127 -2.08 10.97 -11.03
C LEU A 127 -3.53 11.07 -10.59
N ALA A 128 -3.96 10.22 -9.64
CA ALA A 128 -5.32 10.25 -9.08
C ALA A 128 -5.59 11.55 -8.31
N LEU A 129 -4.59 12.06 -7.58
CA LEU A 129 -4.68 13.34 -6.87
C LEU A 129 -4.71 14.53 -7.83
N ALA A 130 -3.91 14.50 -8.89
CA ALA A 130 -3.91 15.53 -9.93
C ALA A 130 -5.27 15.59 -10.65
N ALA A 131 -5.82 14.43 -11.02
CA ALA A 131 -7.13 14.34 -11.66
C ALA A 131 -8.25 14.82 -10.73
N ALA A 132 -8.25 14.39 -9.46
CA ALA A 132 -9.22 14.83 -8.47
C ALA A 132 -9.21 16.37 -8.31
N ALA A 133 -8.02 16.98 -8.28
CA ALA A 133 -7.87 18.43 -8.18
C ALA A 133 -8.44 19.17 -9.39
N ARG A 134 -8.28 18.65 -10.62
CA ARG A 134 -8.86 19.26 -11.84
C ARG A 134 -10.37 19.11 -11.92
N LEU A 135 -10.93 18.15 -11.20
CA LEU A 135 -12.37 17.91 -11.11
C LEU A 135 -13.02 18.53 -9.87
N ASP A 136 -12.26 19.28 -9.06
CA ASP A 136 -12.70 19.81 -7.76
C ASP A 136 -13.25 18.74 -6.80
N ILE A 137 -12.78 17.49 -6.95
CA ILE A 137 -13.10 16.38 -6.06
C ILE A 137 -12.12 16.43 -4.88
N PRO A 138 -12.61 16.47 -3.63
CA PRO A 138 -11.71 16.45 -2.48
C PRO A 138 -10.94 15.13 -2.44
N ALA A 139 -9.67 15.20 -2.05
CA ALA A 139 -8.79 14.05 -2.02
C ALA A 139 -7.93 13.99 -0.75
N LEU A 140 -7.61 12.78 -0.31
CA LEU A 140 -6.60 12.48 0.69
C LEU A 140 -5.51 11.63 0.06
N ALA A 141 -4.26 11.91 0.41
CA ALA A 141 -3.17 10.97 0.20
C ALA A 141 -2.93 10.19 1.50
N LEU A 142 -2.56 8.92 1.41
CA LEU A 142 -2.15 8.09 2.53
C LEU A 142 -0.96 7.25 2.09
N CYS A 143 0.22 7.48 2.66
CA CYS A 143 1.35 6.56 2.45
C CYS A 143 2.49 6.79 3.46
N SER A 144 3.30 5.76 3.70
CA SER A 144 4.56 5.88 4.45
C SER A 144 5.70 6.52 3.65
N LEU A 145 5.56 6.64 2.32
CA LEU A 145 6.57 7.20 1.41
C LEU A 145 5.92 8.16 0.43
N ASN A 146 6.71 8.85 -0.40
CA ASN A 146 6.17 9.42 -1.63
C ASN A 146 7.12 9.24 -2.82
N TRP A 147 6.55 9.10 -4.01
CA TRP A 147 7.35 8.79 -5.20
C TRP A 147 8.29 9.91 -5.63
N ALA A 148 7.99 11.17 -5.32
CA ALA A 148 8.85 12.30 -5.69
C ALA A 148 10.17 12.26 -4.91
N ASP A 149 10.11 11.89 -3.63
CA ASP A 149 11.28 11.77 -2.77
C ASP A 149 12.01 10.44 -2.98
N ILE A 150 11.29 9.35 -3.29
CA ILE A 150 11.92 8.09 -3.71
C ILE A 150 12.74 8.30 -4.99
N LEU A 151 12.16 8.94 -6.00
CA LEU A 151 12.88 9.24 -7.25
C LEU A 151 14.11 10.11 -7.00
N ALA A 152 14.00 11.14 -6.16
CA ALA A 152 15.12 12.00 -5.81
C ALA A 152 16.25 11.25 -5.08
N GLY A 153 15.89 10.33 -4.19
CA GLY A 153 16.86 9.53 -3.45
C GLY A 153 17.69 8.61 -4.35
N TYR A 154 17.09 8.04 -5.40
CA TYR A 154 17.79 7.18 -6.35
C TYR A 154 18.53 7.95 -7.45
N CYS A 155 18.03 9.11 -7.85
CA CYS A 155 18.50 9.84 -9.02
C CYS A 155 18.85 11.32 -8.72
N PRO A 156 19.64 11.64 -7.66
CA PRO A 156 19.82 13.01 -7.19
C PRO A 156 20.52 13.94 -8.20
N ASP A 157 21.35 13.38 -9.07
CA ASP A 157 22.18 14.13 -10.02
C ASP A 157 21.57 14.23 -11.43
N GLU A 158 20.35 13.71 -11.63
CA GLU A 158 19.70 13.74 -12.95
C GLU A 158 19.23 15.16 -13.30
N PRO A 159 19.59 15.69 -14.49
CA PRO A 159 19.34 17.10 -14.83
C PRO A 159 17.85 17.44 -14.95
N ASP A 160 17.01 16.47 -15.29
CA ASP A 160 15.56 16.63 -15.44
C ASP A 160 14.77 16.24 -14.18
N LEU A 161 15.44 15.86 -13.09
CA LEU A 161 14.79 15.40 -11.85
C LEU A 161 13.74 16.40 -11.35
N GLN A 162 14.07 17.68 -11.32
CA GLN A 162 13.14 18.72 -10.83
C GLN A 162 11.89 18.84 -11.73
N GLY A 163 12.05 18.66 -13.04
CA GLY A 163 10.94 18.64 -13.99
C GLY A 163 10.00 17.45 -13.79
N LEU A 164 10.56 16.29 -13.39
CA LEU A 164 9.77 15.10 -13.05
C LEU A 164 9.09 15.23 -11.68
N ARG A 165 9.79 15.75 -10.67
CA ARG A 165 9.27 15.88 -9.29
C ARG A 165 8.19 16.94 -9.15
N ALA A 166 8.30 18.07 -9.85
CA ALA A 166 7.40 19.20 -9.63
C ALA A 166 5.90 18.85 -9.82
N PRO A 167 5.48 18.16 -10.90
CA PRO A 167 4.08 17.72 -11.05
C PRO A 167 3.65 16.73 -9.96
N MET A 168 4.54 15.84 -9.50
CA MET A 168 4.25 14.87 -8.44
C MET A 168 3.99 15.58 -7.11
N LEU A 169 4.87 16.51 -6.73
CA LEU A 169 4.74 17.31 -5.51
C LEU A 169 3.50 18.19 -5.56
N ALA A 170 3.21 18.82 -6.70
CA ALA A 170 1.99 19.61 -6.88
C ALA A 170 0.71 18.76 -6.68
N ALA A 171 0.69 17.53 -7.19
CA ALA A 171 -0.41 16.60 -6.99
C ALA A 171 -0.54 16.16 -5.52
N TYR A 172 0.55 15.88 -4.81
CA TYR A 172 0.49 15.59 -3.38
C TYR A 172 -0.01 16.78 -2.55
N GLN A 173 0.41 18.00 -2.90
CA GLN A 173 -0.01 19.24 -2.22
C GLN A 173 -1.46 19.63 -2.52
N SER A 174 -2.04 19.16 -3.63
CA SER A 174 -3.44 19.42 -3.96
C SER A 174 -4.41 18.73 -2.99
N ALA A 175 -4.01 17.58 -2.44
CA ALA A 175 -4.77 16.83 -1.46
C ALA A 175 -5.09 17.67 -0.22
N VAL A 176 -6.23 17.41 0.40
CA VAL A 176 -6.63 18.06 1.66
C VAL A 176 -5.63 17.76 2.77
N ALA A 177 -5.10 16.54 2.80
CA ALA A 177 -4.01 16.13 3.66
C ALA A 177 -3.26 14.94 3.05
N PHE A 178 -1.98 14.86 3.37
CA PHE A 178 -1.17 13.67 3.19
C PHE A 178 -1.03 12.97 4.54
N LEU A 179 -1.74 11.86 4.73
CA LEU A 179 -1.71 11.07 5.94
C LEU A 179 -0.44 10.21 5.98
N GLN A 180 0.37 10.38 7.02
CA GLN A 180 1.66 9.72 7.19
C GLN A 180 1.57 8.68 8.33
N PRO A 181 1.38 7.38 8.03
CA PRO A 181 1.35 6.35 9.06
C PRO A 181 2.73 6.14 9.66
N ALA A 182 2.78 5.89 10.96
CA ALA A 182 4.05 5.58 11.63
C ALA A 182 4.46 4.11 11.38
N PRO A 183 5.71 3.84 10.94
CA PRO A 183 6.73 4.80 10.53
C PRO A 183 6.52 5.30 9.09
N SER A 184 6.93 6.54 8.82
CA SER A 184 6.96 7.15 7.48
C SER A 184 8.29 7.83 7.21
N MET A 185 8.65 7.97 5.94
CA MET A 185 9.73 8.86 5.51
C MET A 185 9.46 10.31 5.93
N PRO A 186 10.51 11.12 6.16
CA PRO A 186 10.34 12.56 6.19
C PRO A 186 9.87 13.04 4.81
N MET A 187 8.92 13.98 4.77
CA MET A 187 8.39 14.57 3.52
C MET A 187 8.42 16.10 3.63
N PRO A 188 9.62 16.72 3.72
CA PRO A 188 9.77 18.12 4.11
C PRO A 188 9.19 19.11 3.10
N GLU A 189 9.03 18.70 1.83
CA GLU A 189 8.48 19.54 0.75
C GLU A 189 6.95 19.55 0.71
N LEU A 190 6.28 18.78 1.58
CA LEU A 190 4.82 18.71 1.68
C LEU A 190 4.31 19.46 2.92
N GLN A 191 3.55 20.54 2.69
CA GLN A 191 3.01 21.41 3.75
C GLN A 191 1.66 20.92 4.31
N ASN A 192 1.03 19.93 3.66
CA ASN A 192 -0.27 19.37 4.02
C ASN A 192 -0.16 18.00 4.73
N THR A 193 1.03 17.66 5.23
CA THR A 193 1.28 16.38 5.92
C THR A 193 0.56 16.30 7.26
N ARG A 194 0.13 15.09 7.61
CA ARG A 194 -0.52 14.78 8.89
C ARG A 194 -0.01 13.43 9.40
N PRO A 195 0.88 13.43 10.40
CA PRO A 195 1.28 12.21 11.08
C PRO A 195 0.06 11.52 11.71
N ILE A 196 -0.04 10.20 11.50
CA ILE A 196 -1.00 9.34 12.17
C ILE A 196 -0.26 8.15 12.80
N GLY A 197 -0.95 7.44 13.70
CA GLY A 197 -0.40 6.25 14.33
C GLY A 197 -0.10 5.12 13.34
N PRO A 198 0.49 4.01 13.81
CA PRO A 198 0.68 2.84 12.98
C PRO A 198 -0.66 2.30 12.48
N ILE A 199 -0.68 1.89 11.21
CA ILE A 199 -1.83 1.20 10.64
C ILE A 199 -1.52 -0.30 10.63
N ALA A 200 -2.33 -1.05 11.37
CA ALA A 200 -2.23 -2.50 11.44
C ALA A 200 -3.60 -3.12 11.67
N ALA A 201 -3.75 -4.38 11.25
CA ALA A 201 -4.85 -5.21 11.75
C ALA A 201 -4.55 -5.63 13.19
N LEU A 202 -5.54 -5.55 14.07
CA LEU A 202 -5.41 -6.08 15.42
C LEU A 202 -5.39 -7.61 15.37
N GLY A 203 -4.28 -8.18 15.84
CA GLY A 203 -4.16 -9.62 16.02
C GLY A 203 -5.07 -10.14 17.13
N ARG A 204 -5.28 -11.46 17.14
CA ARG A 204 -5.90 -12.18 18.25
C ARG A 204 -4.86 -13.12 18.83
N ASP A 205 -4.83 -13.26 20.15
CA ASP A 205 -3.99 -14.27 20.77
C ASP A 205 -4.50 -15.67 20.38
N ARG A 206 -3.68 -16.39 19.60
CA ARG A 206 -3.92 -17.77 19.16
C ARG A 206 -2.92 -18.75 19.77
N ARG A 207 -2.16 -18.37 20.80
CA ARG A 207 -1.07 -19.19 21.36
C ARG A 207 -1.53 -20.60 21.73
N SER A 208 -2.62 -20.72 22.49
CA SER A 208 -3.15 -22.03 22.90
C SER A 208 -3.63 -22.88 21.73
N GLU A 209 -4.13 -22.26 20.67
CA GLU A 209 -4.57 -22.96 19.46
C GLU A 209 -3.38 -23.49 18.67
N ILE A 210 -2.39 -22.64 18.42
CA ILE A 210 -1.15 -23.00 17.72
C ILE A 210 -0.43 -24.12 18.47
N ASN A 211 -0.29 -24.03 19.80
CA ASN A 211 0.36 -25.07 20.59
C ASN A 211 -0.35 -26.41 20.46
N ARG A 212 -1.68 -26.43 20.47
CA ARG A 212 -2.47 -27.66 20.31
C ARG A 212 -2.34 -28.25 18.91
N GLN A 213 -2.38 -27.42 17.86
CA GLN A 213 -2.24 -27.88 16.48
C GLN A 213 -0.84 -28.45 16.21
N LEU A 214 0.19 -27.83 16.78
CA LEU A 214 1.58 -28.21 16.56
C LEU A 214 2.17 -29.16 17.62
N GLY A 215 1.35 -29.58 18.61
CA GLY A 215 1.80 -30.48 19.69
C GLY A 215 2.88 -29.89 20.60
N LEU A 216 2.85 -28.57 20.81
CA LEU A 216 3.85 -27.83 21.60
C LEU A 216 3.53 -27.88 23.10
N ARG A 217 4.58 -27.92 23.92
CA ARG A 217 4.57 -27.97 25.39
C ARG A 217 4.06 -26.67 26.03
N GLY A 218 4.07 -25.58 25.28
CA GLY A 218 3.46 -24.30 25.64
C GLY A 218 4.44 -23.26 26.17
N ASP A 219 5.66 -23.66 26.51
CA ASP A 219 6.80 -22.82 26.85
C ASP A 219 7.75 -22.59 25.66
N GLU A 220 7.55 -23.25 24.51
CA GLU A 220 8.42 -23.07 23.35
C GLU A 220 8.33 -21.66 22.73
N THR A 221 9.47 -21.11 22.31
CA THR A 221 9.51 -19.86 21.56
C THR A 221 9.11 -20.12 20.10
N LEU A 222 8.10 -19.40 19.61
CA LEU A 222 7.72 -19.41 18.20
C LEU A 222 8.44 -18.27 17.49
N VAL A 223 9.13 -18.57 16.39
CA VAL A 223 9.78 -17.59 15.53
C VAL A 223 9.12 -17.61 14.15
N LEU A 224 8.40 -16.55 13.80
CA LEU A 224 7.81 -16.39 12.48
C LEU A 224 8.86 -15.85 11.50
N MET A 225 9.13 -16.60 10.43
CA MET A 225 10.10 -16.20 9.40
C MET A 225 9.42 -15.89 8.09
N GLY A 226 9.25 -14.61 7.77
CA GLY A 226 8.76 -14.18 6.46
C GLY A 226 9.55 -12.99 5.94
N LEU A 227 9.93 -13.03 4.66
CA LEU A 227 10.70 -11.97 4.00
C LEU A 227 9.81 -11.06 3.12
N GLY A 228 8.49 -11.02 3.40
CA GLY A 228 7.56 -10.16 2.69
C GLY A 228 7.12 -10.72 1.32
N GLY A 229 6.79 -9.81 0.39
CA GLY A 229 6.05 -10.11 -0.84
C GLY A 229 6.86 -10.59 -2.04
N VAL A 230 8.16 -10.87 -1.88
CA VAL A 230 9.02 -11.37 -2.97
C VAL A 230 9.68 -12.67 -2.53
N ALA A 231 9.77 -13.64 -3.46
CA ALA A 231 10.32 -14.94 -3.19
C ALA A 231 11.84 -14.86 -2.92
N MET A 232 12.23 -15.02 -1.66
CA MET A 232 13.61 -15.25 -1.24
C MET A 232 13.58 -16.35 -0.19
N ARG A 233 14.39 -17.40 -0.33
CA ARG A 233 14.49 -18.48 0.65
C ARG A 233 15.89 -18.50 1.26
N PRO A 234 16.05 -18.26 2.57
CA PRO A 234 17.35 -18.38 3.22
C PRO A 234 17.80 -19.85 3.28
N PRO A 235 19.09 -20.13 3.54
CA PRO A 235 19.61 -21.49 3.68
C PRO A 235 19.25 -22.07 5.07
N LEU A 236 17.95 -22.33 5.27
CA LEU A 236 17.36 -22.80 6.54
C LEU A 236 18.03 -24.08 7.07
N GLU A 237 18.56 -24.90 6.18
CA GLU A 237 19.31 -26.12 6.51
C GLU A 237 20.59 -25.85 7.29
N LEU A 238 21.20 -24.67 7.10
CA LEU A 238 22.46 -24.29 7.74
C LEU A 238 22.26 -23.59 9.08
N TRP A 239 21.01 -23.36 9.49
CA TRP A 239 20.71 -22.66 10.74
C TRP A 239 20.90 -23.57 11.96
N PRO A 240 21.31 -23.03 13.11
CA PRO A 240 21.43 -23.82 14.32
C PRO A 240 20.07 -24.32 14.83
N GLU A 241 20.04 -25.54 15.35
CA GLU A 241 18.92 -26.03 16.16
C GLU A 241 19.00 -25.39 17.55
N LEU A 242 17.92 -24.71 17.94
CA LEU A 242 17.81 -24.05 19.24
C LEU A 242 16.80 -24.80 20.11
N PRO A 243 17.20 -25.37 21.27
CA PRO A 243 16.28 -26.07 22.16
C PRO A 243 15.09 -25.19 22.57
N GLY A 244 13.87 -25.73 22.44
CA GLY A 244 12.65 -25.02 22.79
C GLY A 244 12.24 -23.93 21.80
N VAL A 245 12.85 -23.84 20.62
CA VAL A 245 12.45 -22.92 19.54
C VAL A 245 11.75 -23.70 18.43
N ARG A 246 10.69 -23.12 17.88
CA ARG A 246 10.04 -23.59 16.65
C ARG A 246 9.95 -22.46 15.65
N TRP A 247 10.40 -22.73 14.44
CA TRP A 247 10.33 -21.80 13.32
C TRP A 247 9.02 -22.02 12.57
N LEU A 248 8.27 -20.96 12.33
CA LEU A 248 7.13 -20.94 11.43
C LEU A 248 7.62 -20.40 10.09
N THR A 249 7.64 -21.23 9.06
CA THR A 249 8.18 -20.90 7.73
C THR A 249 7.08 -20.83 6.67
N PRO A 250 7.32 -20.10 5.56
CA PRO A 250 6.42 -20.05 4.43
C PRO A 250 6.16 -21.42 3.80
N PRO A 251 5.00 -21.62 3.15
CA PRO A 251 4.61 -22.93 2.64
C PRO A 251 5.46 -23.41 1.46
N ASP A 252 6.04 -22.47 0.72
CA ASP A 252 6.96 -22.70 -0.39
C ASP A 252 8.40 -22.99 0.08
N TRP A 253 8.71 -22.78 1.37
CA TRP A 253 10.03 -23.08 1.93
C TRP A 253 10.06 -24.51 2.46
N ILE A 254 10.11 -25.47 1.54
CA ILE A 254 10.18 -26.90 1.87
C ILE A 254 11.48 -27.16 2.64
N VAL A 255 11.36 -27.59 3.90
CA VAL A 255 12.45 -27.97 4.79
C VAL A 255 12.06 -29.26 5.52
N THR A 256 13.02 -30.18 5.63
CA THR A 256 12.85 -31.42 6.38
C THR A 256 13.60 -31.33 7.71
N ARG A 257 13.12 -30.47 8.62
CA ARG A 257 13.67 -30.32 9.97
C ARG A 257 12.56 -30.35 11.02
N PRO A 258 12.69 -31.09 12.13
CA PRO A 258 11.64 -31.19 13.15
C PRO A 258 11.30 -29.86 13.83
N ASP A 259 12.27 -28.93 13.95
CA ASP A 259 12.10 -27.62 14.58
C ASP A 259 11.47 -26.56 13.67
N MET A 260 11.18 -26.89 12.41
CA MET A 260 10.58 -25.97 11.44
C MET A 260 9.23 -26.49 10.97
N VAL A 261 8.22 -25.62 11.03
CA VAL A 261 6.83 -25.95 10.71
C VAL A 261 6.31 -24.99 9.66
N ASN A 262 5.61 -25.54 8.66
CA ASN A 262 4.93 -24.76 7.65
C ASN A 262 3.71 -24.06 8.28
N TRP A 263 3.67 -22.72 8.24
CA TRP A 263 2.55 -22.00 8.86
C TRP A 263 1.21 -22.21 8.15
N ALA A 264 1.17 -22.77 6.94
CA ALA A 264 -0.09 -23.14 6.28
C ALA A 264 -0.88 -24.19 7.07
N GLU A 265 -0.22 -24.94 7.96
CA GLU A 265 -0.87 -25.90 8.86
C GLU A 265 -1.76 -25.21 9.92
N LEU A 266 -1.61 -23.89 10.12
CA LEU A 266 -2.28 -23.14 11.18
C LEU A 266 -3.62 -22.50 10.80
N GLY A 267 -3.99 -22.51 9.51
CA GLY A 267 -5.22 -21.88 9.01
C GLY A 267 -5.17 -20.37 9.01
#